data_AF-A0A173UH33-F1
#
_entry.id   AF-A0A173UH33-F1
#
_cell.length_a   1.000
_cell.length_b   1.000
_cell.length_c   1.000
_cell.angle_alpha   90.00
_cell.angle_beta   90.00
_cell.angle_gamma   90.00
#
_symmetry.space_group_name_H-M   'P 1'
#
loop_
_entity.id
_entity.type
_entity.pdbx_description
1 polymer ?
#
loop_
_entity_poly.entity_id
_entity_poly.type
_entity_poly.pdbx_seq_one_letter_code
_entity_poly.pdbx_strand_id
1 'polypeptide(L)'
;MPGCTQSCEKRQLRDSRPLCRLRSQKFRKLFESIFSAPLVSRIRRVAQRQNISEGEAKATVKKNEKLRADNYRYYTRRMWGAAGNFDLSLNTDFGEEFIENRIRSAMKL
;
A
#
# COMPACT_ATOMS: atom_id res chain seq x y z
N MET A 1 6.98 -15.21 -58.01
CA MET A 1 6.30 -14.47 -56.91
C MET A 1 7.37 -14.00 -55.92
N PRO A 2 7.34 -12.73 -55.50
CA PRO A 2 8.51 -11.84 -55.55
C PRO A 2 8.91 -11.24 -54.19
N GLY A 3 10.02 -10.49 -54.16
CA GLY A 3 10.37 -9.59 -53.04
C GLY A 3 11.86 -9.27 -52.99
N CYS A 4 12.40 -8.59 -54.01
CA CYS A 4 12.55 -7.13 -54.04
C CYS A 4 13.75 -6.64 -53.20
N THR A 5 14.86 -6.44 -53.90
CA THR A 5 15.96 -5.53 -53.52
C THR A 5 15.45 -4.09 -53.47
N GLN A 6 15.75 -3.34 -52.41
CA GLN A 6 15.93 -1.89 -52.51
C GLN A 6 16.77 -1.35 -51.36
N SER A 7 17.80 -0.60 -51.75
CA SER A 7 18.60 0.28 -50.92
C SER A 7 17.75 1.36 -50.26
N CYS A 8 18.14 1.86 -49.10
CA CYS A 8 17.85 3.25 -48.78
C CYS A 8 18.86 3.85 -47.80
N GLU A 9 19.22 5.08 -48.12
CA GLU A 9 20.41 5.81 -47.72
C GLU A 9 20.33 6.43 -46.32
N LYS A 10 21.53 6.75 -45.83
CA LYS A 10 21.89 7.86 -44.94
C LYS A 10 20.74 8.82 -44.60
N ARG A 11 20.40 8.91 -43.31
CA ARG A 11 19.81 10.12 -42.73
C ARG A 11 20.50 10.47 -41.42
N GLN A 12 21.56 11.27 -41.53
CA GLN A 12 21.96 12.17 -40.45
C GLN A 12 20.79 13.12 -40.18
N LEU A 13 20.11 12.93 -39.06
CA LEU A 13 19.35 14.00 -38.42
C LEU A 13 20.10 14.35 -37.13
N ARG A 14 20.81 15.47 -37.24
CA ARG A 14 21.21 16.32 -36.12
C ARG A 14 20.03 16.47 -35.19
N ASP A 15 20.16 15.99 -33.96
CA ASP A 15 19.35 16.47 -32.85
C ASP A 15 20.25 16.59 -31.63
N SER A 16 21.05 17.65 -31.65
CA SER A 16 21.68 18.25 -30.48
C SER A 16 20.58 18.82 -29.58
N ARG A 17 19.88 17.94 -28.86
CA ARG A 17 19.05 18.33 -27.71
C ARG A 17 19.76 17.84 -26.46
N PRO A 18 20.16 18.72 -25.52
CA PRO A 18 20.76 18.27 -24.28
C PRO A 18 19.73 17.38 -23.59
N LEU A 19 20.14 16.15 -23.26
CA LEU A 19 19.40 15.26 -22.38
C LEU A 19 18.82 16.10 -21.26
N CYS A 20 17.48 16.22 -21.25
CA CYS A 20 16.75 16.87 -20.18
C CYS A 20 17.41 16.48 -18.85
N ARG A 21 17.99 17.46 -18.16
CA ARG A 21 18.11 17.39 -16.70
C ARG A 21 16.67 17.27 -16.21
N LEU A 22 16.15 16.05 -16.16
CA LEU A 22 15.06 15.69 -15.28
C LEU A 22 15.61 16.04 -13.89
N ARG A 23 15.27 17.25 -13.44
CA ARG A 23 15.48 17.68 -12.06
C ARG A 23 15.01 16.50 -11.24
N SER A 24 15.92 15.91 -10.47
CA SER A 24 15.60 14.85 -9.54
C SER A 24 14.45 15.38 -8.68
N GLN A 25 13.21 15.02 -9.03
CA GLN A 25 12.06 15.33 -8.20
C GLN A 25 12.36 14.57 -6.93
N LYS A 26 12.70 15.31 -5.86
CA LYS A 26 12.79 14.73 -4.52
C LYS A 26 11.42 14.16 -4.23
N PHE A 27 11.27 12.85 -4.41
CA PHE A 27 10.13 12.13 -3.91
C PHE A 27 10.08 12.39 -2.41
N ARG A 28 8.98 12.98 -1.93
CA ARG A 28 8.74 13.10 -0.50
C ARG A 28 8.71 11.69 0.06
N LYS A 29 9.36 11.47 1.22
CA LYS A 29 9.36 10.17 1.89
C LYS A 29 7.90 9.76 2.12
N LEU A 30 7.52 8.56 1.65
CA LEU A 30 6.24 7.95 1.97
C LEU A 30 6.29 7.47 3.43
N PHE A 31 5.22 7.72 4.17
CA PHE A 31 5.05 7.24 5.54
C PHE A 31 4.00 6.14 5.56
N GLU A 32 4.42 4.91 5.85
CA GLU A 32 3.55 3.74 5.85
C GLU A 32 3.08 3.42 7.27
N SER A 33 1.77 3.36 7.49
CA SER A 33 1.19 3.03 8.80
C SER A 33 0.21 1.87 8.73
N ILE A 34 0.16 1.07 9.79
CA ILE A 34 -0.79 -0.03 9.95
C ILE A 34 -1.64 0.15 11.21
N PHE A 35 -2.95 -0.05 11.06
CA PHE A 35 -3.90 -0.02 12.16
C PHE A 35 -4.32 -1.44 12.54
N SER A 36 -4.17 -1.75 13.83
CA SER A 36 -4.55 -3.01 14.44
C SER A 36 -5.62 -2.78 15.50
N ALA A 37 -6.33 -3.84 15.86
CA ALA A 37 -7.31 -3.80 16.94
C ALA A 37 -7.45 -5.19 17.56
N PRO A 38 -7.73 -5.31 18.87
CA PRO A 38 -8.09 -6.55 19.51
C PRO A 38 -9.22 -7.26 18.76
N LEU A 39 -9.15 -8.59 18.70
CA LEU A 39 -10.10 -9.40 17.93
C LEU A 39 -11.55 -9.17 18.40
N VAL A 40 -11.77 -9.05 19.70
CA VAL A 40 -13.10 -8.82 20.31
C VAL A 40 -13.70 -7.51 19.80
N SER A 41 -12.93 -6.42 19.82
CA SER A 41 -13.35 -5.10 19.32
C SER A 41 -13.72 -5.15 17.84
N ARG A 42 -12.97 -5.91 17.03
CA ARG A 42 -13.26 -6.09 15.59
C ARG A 42 -14.54 -6.87 15.35
N ILE A 43 -14.74 -7.98 16.06
CA ILE A 43 -15.95 -8.80 15.96
C ILE A 43 -17.18 -7.96 16.29
N ARG A 44 -17.16 -7.25 17.43
CA ARG A 44 -18.26 -6.38 17.85
C ARG A 44 -18.61 -5.33 16.79
N ARG A 45 -17.60 -4.63 16.26
CA ARG A 45 -17.80 -3.61 15.21
C ARG A 45 -18.37 -4.19 13.92
N VAL A 46 -17.92 -5.39 13.51
CA VAL A 46 -18.42 -6.05 12.30
C VAL A 46 -19.84 -6.56 12.49
N ALA A 47 -20.13 -7.20 13.62
CA ALA A 47 -21.46 -7.68 13.99
C ALA A 47 -22.48 -6.53 13.96
N GLN A 48 -22.15 -5.41 14.60
CA GLN A 48 -23.00 -4.21 14.61
C GLN A 48 -23.19 -3.61 13.22
N ARG A 49 -22.12 -3.46 12.44
CA ARG A 49 -22.17 -2.81 11.12
C ARG A 49 -22.92 -3.63 10.07
N GLN A 50 -22.79 -4.95 10.13
CA GLN A 50 -23.39 -5.86 9.14
C GLN A 50 -24.71 -6.47 9.64
N ASN A 51 -25.09 -6.20 10.90
CA ASN A 51 -26.25 -6.77 11.56
C ASN A 51 -26.27 -8.31 11.50
N ILE A 52 -25.16 -8.93 11.90
CA ILE A 52 -24.96 -10.38 11.89
C ILE A 52 -24.58 -10.89 13.28
N SER A 53 -24.67 -12.20 13.50
CA SER A 53 -24.26 -12.80 14.77
C SER A 53 -22.75 -12.64 15.03
N GLU A 54 -22.33 -12.71 16.30
CA GLU A 54 -20.91 -12.66 16.66
C GLU A 54 -20.11 -13.81 16.03
N GLY A 55 -20.72 -14.99 15.88
CA GLY A 55 -20.10 -16.15 15.24
C GLY A 55 -19.79 -15.91 13.76
N GLU A 56 -20.76 -15.38 13.02
CA GLU A 56 -20.59 -15.00 11.61
C GLU A 56 -19.60 -13.84 11.46
N ALA A 57 -19.67 -12.85 12.35
CA ALA A 57 -18.72 -11.74 12.36
C ALA A 57 -17.28 -12.23 12.60
N LYS A 58 -17.08 -13.18 13.52
CA LYS A 58 -15.77 -13.81 13.77
C LYS A 58 -15.25 -14.55 12.56
N ALA A 59 -16.10 -15.32 11.87
CA ALA A 59 -15.73 -16.01 10.63
C ALA A 59 -15.33 -15.02 9.53
N THR A 60 -16.13 -13.96 9.36
CA THR A 60 -15.89 -12.88 8.38
C THR A 60 -14.58 -12.15 8.67
N VAL A 61 -14.31 -11.80 9.92
CA VAL A 61 -13.07 -11.14 10.33
C VAL A 61 -11.85 -12.02 10.02
N LYS A 62 -11.88 -13.30 10.42
CA LYS A 62 -10.78 -14.24 10.16
C LYS A 62 -10.55 -14.47 8.66
N LYS A 63 -11.62 -14.64 7.88
CA LYS A 63 -11.55 -14.81 6.43
C LYS A 63 -10.88 -13.60 5.77
N ASN A 64 -11.29 -12.39 6.14
CA ASN A 64 -10.72 -11.16 5.59
C ASN A 64 -9.26 -10.95 6.00
N GLU A 65 -8.88 -11.25 7.26
CA GLU A 65 -7.49 -11.16 7.69
C GLU A 65 -6.58 -12.13 6.94
N LYS A 66 -7.05 -13.37 6.71
CA LYS A 66 -6.33 -14.35 5.90
C LYS A 66 -6.14 -13.85 4.47
N LEU A 67 -7.21 -13.37 3.82
CA LEU A 67 -7.13 -12.83 2.46
C LEU A 67 -6.16 -11.66 2.36
N ARG A 68 -6.14 -10.75 3.33
CA ARG A 68 -5.17 -9.63 3.39
C ARG A 68 -3.75 -10.12 3.54
N ALA A 69 -3.52 -11.07 4.45
CA ALA A 69 -2.19 -11.64 4.69
C ALA A 69 -1.66 -12.37 3.45
N ASP A 70 -2.49 -13.19 2.81
CA ASP A 70 -2.13 -13.93 1.60
C ASP A 70 -1.84 -12.99 0.44
N ASN A 71 -2.69 -11.98 0.22
CA ASN A 71 -2.51 -10.96 -0.82
C ASN A 71 -1.18 -10.18 -0.62
N TYR A 72 -0.97 -9.65 0.59
CA TYR A 72 0.24 -8.91 0.91
C TYR A 72 1.49 -9.76 0.73
N ARG A 73 1.47 -11.01 1.23
CA ARG A 73 2.58 -11.95 1.09
C ARG A 73 2.86 -12.30 -0.37
N TYR A 74 1.83 -12.45 -1.19
CA TYR A 74 1.99 -12.75 -2.61
C TYR A 74 2.75 -11.64 -3.34
N TYR A 75 2.34 -10.38 -3.18
CA TYR A 75 2.93 -9.26 -3.92
C TYR A 75 4.22 -8.69 -3.29
N THR A 76 4.35 -8.70 -1.97
CA THR A 76 5.50 -8.05 -1.29
C THR A 76 6.56 -9.04 -0.82
N ARG A 77 6.22 -10.34 -0.77
CA ARG A 77 7.01 -11.39 -0.10
C ARG A 77 7.27 -11.13 1.38
N ARG A 78 6.53 -10.19 2.00
CA ARG A 78 6.64 -9.84 3.43
C ARG A 78 5.43 -10.34 4.21
N MET A 79 5.59 -10.43 5.53
CA MET A 79 4.52 -10.85 6.44
C MET A 79 3.61 -9.68 6.79
N TRP A 80 2.31 -9.80 6.51
CA TRP A 80 1.32 -8.81 6.94
C TRP A 80 1.30 -8.70 8.47
N GLY A 81 1.24 -7.48 9.00
CA GLY A 81 1.21 -7.22 10.44
C GLY A 81 2.56 -7.25 11.14
N ALA A 82 3.67 -7.57 10.46
CA ALA A 82 5.00 -7.43 11.06
C ALA A 82 5.38 -5.95 11.16
N ALA A 83 5.62 -5.46 12.37
CA ALA A 83 5.84 -4.04 12.65
C ALA A 83 7.02 -3.44 11.85
N GLY A 84 8.06 -4.22 11.56
CA GLY A 84 9.22 -3.77 10.77
C GLY A 84 8.91 -3.48 9.30
N ASN A 85 7.72 -3.81 8.80
CA ASN A 85 7.31 -3.50 7.44
C ASN A 85 6.68 -2.11 7.28
N PHE A 86 6.41 -1.41 8.38
CA PHE A 86 5.72 -0.12 8.41
C PHE A 86 6.52 0.90 9.23
N ASP A 87 6.39 2.19 8.95
CA ASP A 87 6.99 3.24 9.79
C ASP A 87 6.25 3.35 11.14
N LEU A 88 4.95 3.01 11.20
CA LEU A 88 4.13 3.12 12.41
C LEU A 88 3.05 2.02 12.51
N SER A 89 2.88 1.45 13.71
CA SER A 89 1.79 0.52 14.04
C SER A 89 0.97 1.06 15.21
N LEU A 90 -0.34 1.20 15.02
CA LEU A 90 -1.25 1.78 16.00
C LEU A 90 -2.40 0.84 16.33
N ASN A 91 -2.87 0.88 17.58
CA ASN A 91 -4.08 0.19 18.00
C ASN A 91 -5.26 1.17 17.98
N THR A 92 -6.33 0.82 17.24
CA THR A 92 -7.52 1.67 17.09
C THR A 92 -8.34 1.83 18.38
N ASP A 93 -8.11 0.97 19.39
CA ASP A 93 -8.87 1.02 20.64
C ASP A 93 -8.43 2.18 21.55
N PHE A 94 -7.29 2.83 21.27
CA PHE A 94 -6.86 4.03 22.00
C PHE A 94 -7.65 5.30 21.65
N GLY A 95 -8.55 5.24 20.66
CA GLY A 95 -9.37 6.36 20.24
C GLY A 95 -8.73 7.25 19.18
N GLU A 96 -9.56 8.01 18.49
CA GLU A 96 -9.16 8.81 17.32
C GLU A 96 -8.20 9.95 17.69
N GLU A 97 -8.46 10.62 18.81
CA GLU A 97 -7.66 11.76 19.29
C GLU A 97 -6.21 11.35 19.62
N PHE A 98 -6.04 10.18 20.28
CA PHE A 98 -4.73 9.61 20.55
C PHE A 98 -3.98 9.27 19.26
N ILE A 99 -4.69 8.68 18.29
CA ILE A 99 -4.13 8.28 16.99
C ILE A 99 -3.69 9.50 16.19
N GLU A 100 -4.54 10.54 16.11
CA GLU A 100 -4.22 11.78 15.42
C GLU A 100 -2.96 12.43 16.01
N ASN A 101 -2.92 12.57 17.33
CA ASN A 101 -1.77 13.14 18.04
C ASN A 101 -0.50 12.35 17.75
N ARG A 102 -0.57 11.02 17.68
CA ARG A 102 0.58 10.18 17.37
C ARG A 102 1.07 10.33 15.93
N ILE A 103 0.16 10.43 14.97
CA ILE A 103 0.48 10.65 13.56
C ILE A 103 1.08 12.04 13.36
N ARG A 104 0.47 13.08 13.93
CA ARG A 104 0.97 14.46 13.89
C ARG A 104 2.38 14.55 14.45
N SER A 105 2.62 13.95 15.62
CA SER A 105 3.93 13.87 16.24
C SER A 105 4.97 13.14 15.38
N ALA A 106 4.58 12.03 14.74
CA ALA A 106 5.48 11.26 13.88
C ALA A 106 5.84 12.00 12.58
N MET A 107 4.88 12.75 12.02
CA MET A 107 5.08 13.52 10.79
C MET A 107 5.69 14.91 11.04
N LYS A 108 5.83 15.33 12.31
CA LYS A 108 6.26 16.68 12.71
C LYS A 108 5.38 17.77 12.12
N LEU A 109 4.07 17.52 12.10
CA LEU A 109 3.02 18.44 11.65
C LEU A 109 2.51 19.34 12.77
#